data_AF-A0AAD2D7Q1-F1
#
_entry.id   AF-A0AAD2D7Q1-F1
#
_cell.length_a   1.000
_cell.length_b   1.000
_cell.length_c   1.000
_cell.angle_alpha   90.00
_cell.angle_beta   90.00
_cell.angle_gamma   90.00
#
_symmetry.space_group_name_H-M   'P 1'
#
loop_
_entity.id
_entity.type
_entity.pdbx_description
1 polymer ?
#
loop_
_entity_poly.entity_id
_entity_poly.type
_entity_poly.pdbx_seq_one_letter_code
_entity_poly.pdbx_strand_id
1 'polypeptide(L)'
;MSLYLHRKRLENSQRNYLNGLYDKFGGIPQDHMEAIRLRMNFFRTYVLDRDSADYKTNTEKDWCYVAKREYWYDVNVRAFFDGFILGDVACIMRMFMLKKFVWWPLFPVMGLVYFYRVNELFMINSKKYFDMCNVGEQYEVGYARNVILRECNRILDREDF
;
A
#
# COMPACT_ATOMS: atom_id res chain seq x y z
N MET A 1 -22.81 3.56 -11.25
CA MET A 1 -21.39 3.76 -11.61
C MET A 1 -20.59 2.59 -11.03
N SER A 2 -19.88 1.81 -11.86
CA SER A 2 -19.25 0.55 -11.42
C SER A 2 -18.20 0.78 -10.32
N LEU A 3 -18.17 -0.09 -9.29
CA LEU A 3 -17.17 -0.12 -8.21
C LEU A 3 -15.73 -0.04 -8.73
N TYR A 4 -15.48 -0.62 -9.90
CA TYR A 4 -14.20 -0.57 -10.60
C TYR A 4 -13.76 0.86 -10.94
N LEU A 5 -14.67 1.71 -11.40
CA LEU A 5 -14.38 3.10 -11.79
C LEU A 5 -14.03 3.95 -10.56
N HIS A 6 -14.73 3.75 -9.44
CA HIS A 6 -14.40 4.44 -8.19
C HIS A 6 -13.01 4.06 -7.67
N ARG A 7 -12.66 2.77 -7.73
CA ARG A 7 -11.33 2.28 -7.36
C ARG A 7 -10.22 2.94 -8.19
N LYS A 8 -10.35 2.90 -9.53
CA LYS A 8 -9.39 3.53 -10.44
C LYS A 8 -9.21 5.03 -10.18
N ARG A 9 -10.29 5.74 -9.84
CA ARG A 9 -10.22 7.17 -9.50
C ARG A 9 -9.42 7.42 -8.23
N LEU A 10 -9.61 6.61 -7.18
CA LEU A 10 -8.85 6.74 -5.93
C LEU A 10 -7.36 6.45 -6.11
N GLU A 11 -7.04 5.38 -6.84
CA GLU A 11 -5.65 5.03 -7.18
C GLU A 11 -4.97 6.14 -8.01
N ASN A 12 -5.69 6.71 -8.98
CA ASN A 12 -5.17 7.82 -9.79
C ASN A 12 -4.99 9.09 -8.96
N SER A 13 -5.89 9.39 -8.02
CA SER A 13 -5.77 10.54 -7.12
C SER A 13 -4.49 10.47 -6.28
N GLN A 14 -4.17 9.30 -5.71
CA GLN A 14 -2.95 9.14 -4.90
C GLN A 14 -1.67 9.18 -5.73
N ARG A 15 -1.69 8.58 -6.93
CA ARG A 15 -0.57 8.72 -7.87
C ARG A 15 -0.36 10.18 -8.26
N ASN A 16 -1.43 10.90 -8.58
CA ASN A 16 -1.36 12.32 -8.92
C ASN A 16 -0.86 13.16 -7.74
N TYR A 17 -1.23 12.81 -6.51
CA TYR A 17 -0.72 13.48 -5.32
C TYR A 17 0.79 13.31 -5.17
N LEU A 18 1.30 12.07 -5.24
CA LEU A 18 2.73 11.82 -5.14
C LEU A 18 3.50 12.45 -6.31
N ASN A 19 3.00 12.31 -7.54
CA ASN A 19 3.58 12.97 -8.71
C ASN A 19 3.62 14.50 -8.54
N GLY A 20 2.55 15.11 -8.04
CA GLY A 20 2.50 16.54 -7.77
C GLY A 20 3.48 17.00 -6.67
N LEU A 21 3.85 16.13 -5.74
CA LEU A 21 4.95 16.41 -4.80
C LEU A 21 6.31 16.35 -5.50
N TYR A 22 6.54 15.33 -6.34
CA TYR A 22 7.77 15.22 -7.14
C TYR A 22 7.95 16.42 -8.08
N ASP A 23 6.90 16.86 -8.76
CA ASP A 23 6.95 18.00 -9.68
C ASP A 23 7.28 19.31 -8.95
N LYS A 24 6.82 19.47 -7.71
CA LYS A 24 7.03 20.69 -6.92
C LYS A 24 8.35 20.72 -6.15
N PHE A 25 8.75 19.58 -5.58
CA PHE A 25 9.84 19.51 -4.62
C PHE A 25 11.01 18.64 -5.10
N GLY A 26 10.89 17.99 -6.26
CA GLY A 26 11.88 17.01 -6.76
C GLY A 26 11.89 15.70 -5.97
N GLY A 27 10.95 15.51 -5.04
CA GLY A 27 10.90 14.38 -4.12
C GLY A 27 9.69 14.45 -3.18
N ILE A 28 9.60 13.50 -2.24
CA ILE A 28 8.60 13.54 -1.17
C ILE A 28 9.19 14.33 0.00
N PRO A 29 8.61 15.49 0.38
CA PRO A 29 9.08 16.25 1.53
C PRO A 29 8.95 15.46 2.84
N GLN A 30 9.74 15.84 3.85
CA GLN A 30 9.82 15.11 5.11
C GLN A 30 8.47 15.03 5.84
N ASP A 31 7.71 16.12 5.88
CA ASP A 31 6.40 16.18 6.54
C ASP A 31 5.39 15.22 5.90
N HIS A 32 5.39 15.17 4.56
CA HIS A 32 4.58 14.23 3.79
C HIS A 32 4.99 12.78 4.04
N MET A 33 6.29 12.52 4.14
CA MET A 33 6.82 11.21 4.46
C MET A 33 6.43 10.76 5.88
N GLU A 34 6.45 11.67 6.85
CA GLU A 34 6.03 11.40 8.22
C GLU A 34 4.54 11.04 8.31
N ALA A 35 3.68 11.82 7.65
CA ALA A 35 2.25 11.51 7.56
C ALA A 35 1.98 10.16 6.88
N ILE A 36 2.74 9.80 5.84
CA ILE A 36 2.66 8.47 5.22
C ILE A 36 3.05 7.37 6.21
N ARG A 37 4.15 7.56 6.96
CA ARG A 37 4.60 6.58 7.97
C ARG A 37 3.58 6.38 9.08
N LEU A 38 2.94 7.45 9.56
CA LEU A 38 1.88 7.34 10.58
C LEU A 38 0.72 6.46 10.09
N ARG A 39 0.28 6.64 8.84
CA ARG A 39 -0.76 5.81 8.24
C ARG A 39 -0.33 4.36 8.06
N MET A 40 0.89 4.12 7.59
CA MET A 40 1.44 2.78 7.44
C MET A 40 1.57 2.07 8.79
N ASN A 41 2.01 2.78 9.83
CA ASN A 41 2.13 2.24 11.18
C ASN A 41 0.75 1.91 11.77
N PHE A 42 -0.23 2.81 11.62
CA PHE A 42 -1.62 2.51 11.98
C PHE A 42 -2.11 1.22 11.31
N PHE A 43 -1.92 1.11 9.99
CA PHE A 43 -2.39 -0.06 9.26
C PHE A 43 -1.66 -1.35 9.68
N ARG A 44 -0.35 -1.27 9.94
CA ARG A 44 0.41 -2.41 10.48
C ARG A 44 -0.15 -2.87 11.82
N THR A 45 -0.22 -1.97 12.79
CA THR A 45 -0.59 -2.30 14.17
C THR A 45 -2.04 -2.78 14.30
N TYR A 46 -2.98 -2.14 13.58
CA TYR A 46 -4.40 -2.46 13.73
C TYR A 46 -4.88 -3.49 12.70
N VAL A 47 -4.32 -3.57 11.49
CA VAL A 47 -4.87 -4.47 10.45
C VAL A 47 -3.98 -5.66 10.15
N LEU A 48 -2.66 -5.47 10.08
CA LEU A 48 -1.75 -6.56 9.71
C LEU A 48 -1.38 -7.44 10.90
N ASP A 49 -1.00 -6.83 12.02
CA ASP A 49 -0.50 -7.52 13.22
C ASP A 49 -1.62 -8.19 14.02
N ARG A 50 -2.85 -7.66 13.94
CA ARG A 50 -4.04 -8.25 14.57
C ARG A 50 -4.81 -9.14 13.60
N ASP A 51 -5.51 -10.13 14.13
CA ASP A 51 -6.51 -10.85 13.37
C ASP A 51 -7.84 -10.07 13.39
N SER A 52 -8.58 -10.17 12.30
CA SER A 52 -9.95 -9.64 12.22
C SER A 52 -10.86 -10.21 13.32
N ALA A 53 -10.60 -11.42 13.81
CA ALA A 53 -11.37 -12.05 14.88
C ALA A 53 -11.20 -11.36 16.25
N ASP A 54 -10.08 -10.65 16.47
CA ASP A 54 -9.72 -10.03 17.75
C ASP A 54 -10.59 -8.81 18.09
N TYR A 55 -11.25 -8.22 17.08
CA TYR A 55 -12.12 -7.07 17.26
C TYR A 55 -13.43 -7.45 17.94
N LYS A 56 -14.00 -6.55 18.75
CA LYS A 56 -15.24 -6.83 19.48
C LYS A 56 -16.47 -6.74 18.59
N THR A 57 -16.50 -5.79 17.67
CA THR A 57 -17.68 -5.46 16.89
C THR A 57 -17.63 -6.05 15.49
N ASN A 58 -18.74 -6.60 14.98
CA ASN A 58 -18.78 -7.21 13.64
C ASN A 58 -18.37 -6.23 12.54
N THR A 59 -18.74 -4.95 12.70
CA THR A 59 -18.33 -3.88 11.77
C THR A 59 -16.82 -3.75 11.67
N GLU A 60 -16.10 -3.71 12.80
CA GLU A 60 -14.63 -3.66 12.79
C GLU A 60 -14.02 -4.92 12.17
N LYS A 61 -14.57 -6.10 12.47
CA LYS A 61 -14.12 -7.37 11.89
C LYS A 61 -14.19 -7.33 10.37
N ASP A 62 -15.36 -6.97 9.84
CA ASP A 62 -15.62 -6.95 8.40
C ASP A 62 -14.71 -5.96 7.67
N TRP A 63 -14.58 -4.73 8.20
CA TRP A 63 -13.74 -3.71 7.58
C TRP A 63 -12.25 -4.03 7.68
N CYS A 64 -11.77 -4.55 8.81
CA CYS A 64 -10.38 -5.00 8.95
C CYS A 64 -10.07 -6.17 8.01
N TYR A 65 -10.99 -7.12 7.89
CA TYR A 65 -10.87 -8.23 6.93
C TYR A 65 -10.78 -7.72 5.49
N VAL A 66 -11.69 -6.83 5.09
CA VAL A 66 -11.70 -6.24 3.74
C VAL A 66 -10.40 -5.48 3.47
N ALA A 67 -9.94 -4.67 4.42
CA ALA A 67 -8.73 -3.89 4.26
C ALA A 67 -7.47 -4.79 4.18
N LYS A 68 -7.37 -5.83 5.01
CA LYS A 68 -6.28 -6.83 4.97
C LYS A 68 -6.25 -7.58 3.64
N ARG A 69 -7.42 -7.96 3.12
CA ARG A 69 -7.56 -8.61 1.82
C ARG A 69 -7.12 -7.69 0.67
N GLU A 70 -7.57 -6.43 0.68
CA GLU A 70 -7.17 -5.44 -0.32
C GLU A 70 -5.66 -5.18 -0.30
N TYR A 71 -5.05 -5.08 0.89
CA TYR A 71 -3.59 -5.01 1.03
C TYR A 71 -2.91 -6.21 0.38
N TRP A 72 -3.38 -7.43 0.64
CA TRP A 72 -2.78 -8.63 0.08
C TRP A 72 -2.78 -8.63 -1.46
N TYR A 73 -3.90 -8.24 -2.08
CA TYR A 73 -3.99 -8.16 -3.55
C TYR A 73 -3.15 -7.02 -4.14
N ASP A 74 -3.28 -5.81 -3.59
CA ASP A 74 -2.65 -4.62 -4.16
C ASP A 74 -1.14 -4.58 -3.95
N VAL A 75 -0.66 -5.15 -2.84
CA VAL A 75 0.75 -5.11 -2.44
C VAL A 75 1.42 -6.44 -2.76
N ASN A 76 1.02 -7.53 -2.12
CA ASN A 76 1.76 -8.80 -2.23
C ASN A 76 1.57 -9.48 -3.59
N VAL A 77 0.32 -9.65 -4.03
CA VAL A 77 0.03 -10.32 -5.31
C VAL A 77 0.60 -9.50 -6.47
N ARG A 78 0.41 -8.18 -6.45
CA ARG A 78 0.95 -7.30 -7.48
C ARG A 78 2.48 -7.29 -7.50
N ALA A 79 3.14 -7.17 -6.34
CA ALA A 79 4.60 -7.23 -6.25
C ALA A 79 5.15 -8.59 -6.71
N PHE A 80 4.43 -9.68 -6.43
CA PHE A 80 4.79 -11.01 -6.89
C PHE A 80 4.74 -11.10 -8.42
N PHE A 81 3.68 -10.61 -9.05
CA PHE A 81 3.59 -10.59 -10.52
C PHE A 81 4.65 -9.68 -11.16
N ASP A 82 4.89 -8.49 -10.61
CA ASP A 82 5.96 -7.60 -11.08
C ASP A 82 7.33 -8.32 -11.01
N GLY A 83 7.58 -9.03 -9.90
CA GLY A 83 8.80 -9.83 -9.71
C GLY A 83 8.90 -11.02 -10.66
N PHE A 84 7.81 -11.73 -10.89
CA PHE A 84 7.76 -12.83 -11.84
C PHE A 84 8.06 -12.37 -13.27
N ILE A 85 7.44 -11.26 -13.71
CA ILE A 85 7.68 -10.68 -15.04
C ILE A 85 9.15 -10.29 -15.22
N LEU A 86 9.73 -9.57 -14.26
CA LEU A 86 11.13 -9.16 -14.35
C LEU A 86 12.11 -10.34 -14.25
N GLY A 87 11.77 -11.35 -13.44
CA GLY A 87 12.56 -12.58 -13.36
C GLY A 87 12.48 -13.41 -14.66
N ASP A 88 11.34 -13.44 -15.33
CA ASP A 88 11.20 -14.09 -16.64
C ASP A 88 11.99 -13.34 -17.72
N VAL A 89 11.94 -12.01 -17.74
CA VAL A 89 12.79 -11.18 -18.61
C VAL A 89 14.28 -11.47 -18.39
N ALA A 90 14.71 -11.63 -17.13
CA ALA A 90 16.09 -11.99 -16.81
C ALA A 90 16.47 -13.40 -17.33
N CYS A 91 15.57 -14.38 -17.22
CA CYS A 91 15.74 -15.71 -17.79
C CYS A 91 15.86 -15.67 -19.32
N ILE A 92 14.99 -14.90 -20.00
CA ILE A 92 15.01 -14.71 -21.45
C ILE A 92 16.33 -14.05 -21.88
N MET A 93 16.75 -12.98 -21.21
CA MET A 93 17.98 -12.25 -21.52
C MET A 93 19.21 -13.16 -21.39
N ARG A 94 19.27 -13.96 -20.32
CA ARG A 94 20.33 -14.96 -20.12
C ARG A 94 20.30 -16.05 -21.18
N MET A 95 19.12 -16.52 -21.59
CA MET A 95 18.97 -17.52 -22.64
C MET A 95 19.57 -17.02 -23.97
N PHE A 96 19.37 -15.74 -24.30
CA PHE A 96 19.98 -15.15 -25.50
C PHE A 96 21.51 -15.06 -25.42
N MET A 97 22.06 -14.75 -24.23
CA MET A 97 23.51 -14.62 -24.00
C MET A 97 24.24 -15.97 -24.00
N LEU A 98 23.71 -16.97 -23.30
CA LEU A 98 24.41 -18.25 -23.05
C LEU A 98 23.88 -19.42 -23.88
N LYS A 99 22.82 -19.19 -24.68
CA LYS A 99 22.15 -20.22 -25.51
C LYS A 99 21.71 -21.47 -24.74
N LYS A 100 21.51 -21.33 -23.43
CA LYS A 100 21.09 -22.41 -22.52
C LYS A 100 19.95 -21.92 -21.65
N PHE A 101 18.88 -22.70 -21.59
CA PHE A 101 17.78 -22.45 -20.69
C PHE A 101 18.21 -22.79 -19.25
N VAL A 102 18.17 -21.79 -18.38
CA VAL A 102 18.45 -21.93 -16.96
C VAL A 102 17.50 -21.01 -16.22
N TRP A 103 16.66 -21.62 -15.39
CA TRP A 103 15.60 -20.95 -14.64
C TRP A 103 16.05 -20.26 -13.33
N TRP A 104 17.26 -20.55 -12.82
CA TRP A 104 17.67 -19.99 -11.52
C TRP A 104 17.64 -18.45 -11.43
N PRO A 105 17.88 -17.64 -12.50
CA PRO A 105 17.78 -16.18 -12.42
C PRO A 105 16.40 -15.67 -12.06
N LEU A 106 15.34 -16.47 -12.28
CA LEU A 106 13.97 -16.12 -11.91
C LEU A 106 13.87 -15.80 -10.42
N PHE A 107 14.39 -16.68 -9.56
CA PHE A 107 14.20 -16.58 -8.11
C PHE A 107 14.88 -15.37 -7.44
N PRO A 108 16.17 -15.05 -7.68
CA PRO A 108 16.80 -13.89 -7.07
C PRO A 108 16.22 -12.59 -7.62
N VAL A 109 15.91 -12.50 -8.92
CA VAL A 109 15.29 -11.29 -9.51
C VAL A 109 13.88 -11.10 -8.97
N MET A 110 13.07 -12.16 -8.95
CA MET A 110 11.73 -12.13 -8.37
C MET A 110 11.76 -11.72 -6.90
N GLY A 111 12.66 -12.28 -6.08
CA GLY A 111 12.80 -11.93 -4.67
C GLY A 111 13.19 -10.46 -4.47
N LEU A 112 14.20 -9.97 -5.19
CA LEU A 112 14.64 -8.57 -5.11
C LEU A 112 13.52 -7.60 -5.50
N VAL A 113 12.86 -7.86 -6.63
CA VAL A 113 11.75 -7.03 -7.09
C VAL A 113 10.58 -7.09 -6.12
N TYR A 114 10.24 -8.27 -5.59
CA TYR A 114 9.16 -8.43 -4.62
C TYR A 114 9.38 -7.55 -3.38
N PHE A 115 10.54 -7.65 -2.71
CA PHE A 115 10.81 -6.86 -1.51
C PHE A 115 10.89 -5.36 -1.77
N TYR A 116 11.35 -4.95 -2.95
CA TYR A 116 11.33 -3.55 -3.36
C TYR A 116 9.89 -3.05 -3.58
N ARG A 117 9.11 -3.78 -4.38
CA ARG A 117 7.75 -3.39 -4.79
C ARG A 117 6.74 -3.45 -3.66
N VAL A 118 6.88 -4.36 -2.70
CA VAL A 118 6.00 -4.44 -1.52
C VAL A 118 6.02 -3.12 -0.73
N ASN A 119 7.22 -2.60 -0.45
CA ASN A 119 7.36 -1.34 0.31
C ASN A 119 6.83 -0.14 -0.47
N GLU A 120 7.14 -0.08 -1.77
CA GLU A 120 6.67 0.98 -2.66
C GLU A 120 5.15 1.01 -2.78
N LEU A 121 4.52 -0.13 -3.07
CA LEU A 121 3.08 -0.25 -3.23
C LEU A 121 2.33 0.04 -1.92
N PHE A 122 2.88 -0.38 -0.78
CA PHE A 122 2.28 -0.08 0.51
C PHE A 122 2.33 1.42 0.83
N MET A 123 3.45 2.09 0.51
CA MET A 123 3.58 3.53 0.67
C MET A 123 2.56 4.29 -0.21
N ILE A 124 2.47 3.90 -1.49
CA ILE A 124 1.56 4.53 -2.47
C ILE A 124 0.10 4.40 -2.03
N ASN A 125 -0.32 3.21 -1.59
CA ASN A 125 -1.71 2.94 -1.23
C ASN A 125 -2.02 3.23 0.25
N SER A 126 -1.10 3.80 1.01
CA SER A 126 -1.24 4.04 2.45
C SER A 126 -2.51 4.82 2.82
N LYS A 127 -2.84 5.87 2.05
CA LYS A 127 -4.07 6.65 2.26
C LYS A 127 -5.32 5.84 1.91
N LYS A 128 -5.28 4.97 0.90
CA LYS A 128 -6.44 4.13 0.51
C LYS A 128 -6.82 3.23 1.67
N TYR A 129 -5.83 2.56 2.25
CA TYR A 129 -6.04 1.68 3.40
C TYR A 129 -6.51 2.43 4.64
N PHE A 130 -5.96 3.61 4.88
CA PHE A 130 -6.37 4.47 5.98
C PHE A 130 -7.84 4.93 5.88
N ASP A 131 -8.29 5.27 4.66
CA ASP A 131 -9.67 5.71 4.42
C ASP A 131 -10.67 4.54 4.43
N MET A 132 -10.23 3.31 4.12
CA MET A 132 -11.05 2.10 4.27
C MET A 132 -11.41 1.80 5.73
N CYS A 133 -10.59 2.22 6.68
CA CYS A 133 -10.83 2.04 8.11
C CYS A 133 -11.71 3.14 8.74
N ASN A 134 -12.43 3.92 7.93
CA ASN A 134 -13.37 4.93 8.40
C ASN A 134 -14.69 4.30 8.89
N VAL A 135 -14.64 3.64 10.05
CA VAL A 135 -15.79 2.90 10.64
C VAL A 135 -16.59 3.72 11.66
N GLY A 136 -16.08 4.85 12.13
CA GLY A 136 -16.70 5.74 13.14
C GLY A 136 -15.97 5.74 14.50
N GLU A 137 -16.07 6.84 15.25
CA GLU A 137 -15.33 7.03 16.52
C GLU A 137 -15.79 6.12 17.66
N GLN A 138 -16.98 5.52 17.55
CA GLN A 138 -17.48 4.55 18.52
C GLN A 138 -16.68 3.23 18.54
N TYR A 139 -15.85 2.99 17.53
CA TYR A 139 -15.04 1.79 17.35
C TYR A 139 -13.56 2.09 17.66
N GLU A 140 -12.83 1.09 18.15
CA GLU A 140 -11.41 1.24 18.50
C GLU A 140 -10.59 1.65 17.26
N VAL A 141 -10.82 0.97 16.13
CA VAL A 141 -10.11 1.24 14.87
C VAL A 141 -10.43 2.64 14.36
N GLY A 142 -11.70 3.06 14.42
CA GLY A 142 -12.13 4.37 13.94
C GLY A 142 -11.64 5.51 14.83
N TYR A 143 -11.64 5.32 16.15
CA TYR A 143 -11.04 6.26 17.10
C TYR A 143 -9.55 6.44 16.85
N ALA A 144 -8.79 5.33 16.77
CA ALA A 144 -7.36 5.35 16.51
C ALA A 144 -7.04 6.02 15.16
N ARG A 145 -7.84 5.72 14.12
CA ARG A 145 -7.76 6.37 12.81
C ARG A 145 -7.92 7.88 12.92
N ASN A 146 -8.90 8.37 13.69
CA ASN A 146 -9.13 9.80 13.85
C ASN A 146 -8.03 10.51 14.66
N VAL A 147 -7.44 9.84 15.65
CA VAL A 147 -6.24 10.37 16.35
C VAL A 147 -5.09 10.58 15.36
N ILE A 148 -4.82 9.58 14.53
CA ILE A 148 -3.76 9.67 13.51
C ILE A 148 -4.09 10.70 12.43
N LEU A 149 -5.37 10.85 12.05
CA LEU A 149 -5.79 11.87 11.09
C LEU A 149 -5.52 13.27 11.61
N ARG A 150 -5.84 13.57 12.88
CA ARG A 150 -5.54 14.87 13.50
C ARG A 150 -4.05 15.17 13.47
N GLU A 151 -3.22 14.16 13.75
CA GLU A 151 -1.78 14.31 13.72
C GLU A 151 -1.25 14.54 12.29
N CYS A 152 -1.79 13.83 11.30
CA CYS A 152 -1.45 14.07 9.89
C CYS A 152 -1.85 15.46 9.44
N ASN A 153 -3.04 15.94 9.82
CA ASN A 153 -3.51 17.29 9.51
C ASN A 153 -2.63 18.35 10.18
N ARG A 154 -2.15 18.11 11.40
CA ARG A 154 -1.20 18.98 12.11
C ARG A 154 0.14 19.08 11.39
N ILE A 155 0.67 17.96 10.90
CA ILE A 155 1.96 17.89 10.18
C ILE A 155 1.87 18.59 8.82
N LEU A 156 0.75 18.41 8.12
CA LEU A 156 0.61 18.88 6.74
C LEU A 156 -0.10 20.24 6.60
N ASP A 157 -0.52 20.83 7.72
CA ASP A 157 -1.23 22.12 7.81
C ASP A 157 -2.42 22.23 6.82
N ARG A 158 -3.29 21.22 6.82
CA ARG A 158 -4.52 21.20 6.00
C ARG A 158 -5.57 20.29 6.61
N GLU A 159 -6.83 20.66 6.40
CA GLU A 159 -7.99 19.86 6.78
C GLU A 159 -8.20 18.67 5.82
N ASP A 160 -8.58 17.53 6.40
CA ASP A 160 -8.99 16.30 5.72
C ASP A 160 -8.03 15.80 4.63
N PHE A 161 -6.76 15.66 5.00
CA PHE A 161 -5.75 15.10 4.10
C PHE A 161 -5.96 13.64 3.70
#